data_AF-A0A2M7DES6-F1
#
_entry.id   AF-A0A2M7DES6-F1
#
_cell.length_a   1.000
_cell.length_b   1.000
_cell.length_c   1.000
_cell.angle_alpha   90.00
_cell.angle_beta   90.00
_cell.angle_gamma   90.00
#
_symmetry.space_group_name_H-M   'P 1'
#
loop_
_entity.id
_entity.type
_entity.pdbx_description
1 polymer ?
#
loop_
_entity_poly.entity_id
_entity_poly.type
_entity_poly.pdbx_seq_one_letter_code
_entity_poly.pdbx_strand_id
1 'polypeptide(L)'
;GYNSELLLSCVAVGYSSRIIGSSELKDVQDTCYSFSLNSSQECIGCNGLKNAENCVLNKQYSQEEYQKIKNHIIEELEQKDLYGLGLPSLLSPWAYNETMAQEIFPLTKEQATEQGYSWKDPEERNVKILMTNDKLPDSIKDVKDDIIGQVIECGHKGACNEQCTEAFRIIPQELQFYRRMNLPLPRLCPNC
;
A
#
# COMPACT_ATOMS: atom_id res chain seq x y z
N GLY A 1 7.26 -18.24 15.09
CA GLY A 1 7.56 -19.65 14.80
C GLY A 1 7.95 -20.40 16.06
N TYR A 2 7.90 -21.73 16.00
CA TYR A 2 8.51 -22.65 16.97
C TYR A 2 9.90 -23.06 16.40
N ASN A 3 10.96 -22.97 17.21
CA ASN A 3 12.41 -23.06 16.89
C ASN A 3 12.94 -22.06 15.86
N SER A 4 13.06 -20.79 16.29
CA SER A 4 13.57 -19.66 15.49
C SER A 4 14.77 -18.99 16.17
N GLU A 5 15.71 -18.37 15.42
CA GLU A 5 16.69 -17.45 16.01
C GLU A 5 17.13 -16.29 15.09
N LEU A 6 17.29 -15.10 15.71
CA LEU A 6 17.58 -13.73 15.21
C LEU A 6 16.65 -13.20 14.10
N LEU A 7 15.40 -12.93 14.48
CA LEU A 7 14.35 -12.35 13.63
C LEU A 7 14.18 -10.85 13.91
N LEU A 8 14.05 -10.01 12.88
CA LEU A 8 13.63 -8.61 13.05
C LEU A 8 12.65 -8.16 11.94
N SER A 9 11.44 -7.76 12.37
CA SER A 9 10.24 -7.35 11.59
C SER A 9 9.59 -8.45 10.74
N CYS A 10 8.66 -9.21 11.32
CA CYS A 10 7.99 -10.34 10.67
C CYS A 10 6.46 -10.21 10.72
N VAL A 11 5.74 -10.66 9.67
CA VAL A 11 4.26 -10.66 9.64
C VAL A 11 3.65 -12.08 9.64
N ALA A 12 4.35 -13.13 9.20
CA ALA A 12 4.03 -14.53 9.52
C ALA A 12 5.27 -15.44 9.31
N VAL A 13 5.68 -16.19 10.33
CA VAL A 13 6.94 -16.99 10.35
C VAL A 13 6.73 -18.39 10.95
N GLY A 14 7.09 -19.43 10.18
CA GLY A 14 7.23 -20.85 10.56
C GLY A 14 8.63 -21.22 11.08
N TYR A 15 9.22 -22.35 10.67
CA TYR A 15 10.65 -22.65 10.94
C TYR A 15 11.53 -21.69 10.13
N SER A 16 12.33 -20.86 10.80
CA SER A 16 13.13 -19.80 10.16
C SER A 16 14.30 -19.37 11.03
N SER A 17 15.43 -18.99 10.43
CA SER A 17 16.61 -18.45 11.15
C SER A 17 17.29 -17.31 10.38
N ARG A 18 17.78 -16.29 11.12
CA ARG A 18 18.47 -15.09 10.60
C ARG A 18 17.68 -14.37 9.50
N ILE A 19 16.58 -13.74 9.90
CA ILE A 19 15.63 -13.08 8.99
C ILE A 19 15.55 -11.59 9.28
N ILE A 20 15.70 -10.77 8.25
CA ILE A 20 15.68 -9.30 8.34
C ILE A 20 14.69 -8.73 7.32
N GLY A 21 13.74 -7.91 7.77
CA GLY A 21 12.88 -7.09 6.91
C GLY A 21 12.13 -7.87 5.82
N SER A 22 11.69 -9.09 6.13
CA SER A 22 11.16 -10.07 5.17
C SER A 22 9.80 -10.61 5.63
N SER A 23 8.93 -10.97 4.69
CA SER A 23 7.57 -11.43 5.00
C SER A 23 7.11 -12.60 4.13
N GLU A 24 6.11 -13.33 4.61
CA GLU A 24 5.54 -14.52 3.96
C GLU A 24 6.56 -15.63 3.67
N LEU A 25 7.28 -16.07 4.70
CA LEU A 25 8.36 -17.05 4.52
C LEU A 25 7.99 -18.41 5.10
N LYS A 26 8.43 -19.47 4.43
CA LYS A 26 8.29 -20.85 4.90
C LYS A 26 9.60 -21.62 4.72
N ASP A 27 10.09 -22.23 5.79
CA ASP A 27 11.28 -23.09 5.79
C ASP A 27 12.50 -22.39 5.16
N VAL A 28 12.85 -21.20 5.68
CA VAL A 28 13.92 -20.36 5.13
C VAL A 28 15.06 -20.12 6.11
N GLN A 29 16.25 -19.82 5.58
CA GLN A 29 17.46 -19.55 6.36
C GLN A 29 18.29 -18.42 5.72
N ASP A 30 18.93 -17.57 6.53
CA ASP A 30 19.87 -16.55 6.06
C ASP A 30 19.28 -15.63 4.99
N THR A 31 18.11 -15.05 5.28
CA THR A 31 17.31 -14.32 4.28
C THR A 31 17.05 -12.87 4.72
N CYS A 32 17.29 -11.93 3.82
CA CYS A 32 17.09 -10.49 4.07
C CYS A 32 16.21 -9.86 2.98
N TYR A 33 15.37 -8.92 3.38
CA TYR A 33 14.55 -8.08 2.49
C TYR A 33 13.76 -8.83 1.41
N SER A 34 13.24 -10.01 1.73
CA SER A 34 12.63 -10.93 0.76
C SER A 34 11.16 -11.24 1.07
N PHE A 35 10.42 -11.66 0.05
CA PHE A 35 8.97 -11.84 0.10
C PHE A 35 8.55 -13.18 -0.51
N SER A 36 7.55 -13.86 0.07
CA SER A 36 6.94 -15.10 -0.44
C SER A 36 7.95 -16.22 -0.81
N LEU A 37 8.93 -16.50 0.05
CA LEU A 37 9.92 -17.57 -0.17
C LEU A 37 9.49 -18.89 0.49
N ASN A 38 9.85 -20.01 -0.15
CA ASN A 38 9.58 -21.34 0.39
C ASN A 38 10.77 -22.31 0.21
N SER A 39 11.25 -22.91 1.29
CA SER A 39 12.35 -23.88 1.28
C SER A 39 13.62 -23.31 0.64
N SER A 40 13.95 -22.06 0.95
CA SER A 40 15.06 -21.32 0.31
C SER A 40 16.07 -20.82 1.35
N GLN A 41 17.33 -20.73 0.97
CA GLN A 41 18.42 -20.28 1.83
C GLN A 41 19.26 -19.21 1.16
N GLU A 42 19.93 -18.37 1.94
CA GLU A 42 20.89 -17.39 1.40
C GLU A 42 20.27 -16.53 0.28
N CYS A 43 19.20 -15.81 0.64
CA CYS A 43 18.41 -14.99 -0.27
C CYS A 43 18.37 -13.53 0.18
N ILE A 44 18.65 -12.59 -0.74
CA ILE A 44 18.58 -11.14 -0.47
C ILE A 44 17.67 -10.49 -1.53
N GLY A 45 16.67 -9.73 -1.11
CA GLY A 45 15.81 -8.99 -2.04
C GLY A 45 14.98 -9.87 -2.97
N CYS A 46 14.72 -11.14 -2.60
CA CYS A 46 14.08 -12.11 -3.48
C CYS A 46 12.56 -12.13 -3.28
N ASN A 47 11.82 -12.45 -4.34
CA ASN A 47 10.37 -12.55 -4.33
C ASN A 47 9.89 -13.84 -5.02
N GLY A 48 9.12 -14.67 -4.30
CA GLY A 48 8.38 -15.79 -4.90
C GLY A 48 9.21 -17.04 -5.26
N LEU A 49 10.45 -17.16 -4.76
CA LEU A 49 11.30 -18.32 -5.07
C LEU A 49 10.96 -19.55 -4.23
N LYS A 50 11.19 -20.73 -4.81
CA LYS A 50 11.04 -22.04 -4.15
C LYS A 50 12.29 -22.87 -4.36
N ASN A 51 12.80 -23.52 -3.30
CA ASN A 51 14.01 -24.36 -3.36
C ASN A 51 15.22 -23.60 -3.95
N ALA A 52 15.36 -22.32 -3.58
CA ALA A 52 16.41 -21.46 -4.11
C ALA A 52 17.55 -21.29 -3.11
N GLU A 53 18.77 -21.13 -3.62
CA GLU A 53 19.96 -20.88 -2.83
C GLU A 53 20.87 -19.87 -3.51
N ASN A 54 21.58 -19.05 -2.72
CA ASN A 54 22.55 -18.06 -3.21
C ASN A 54 21.92 -17.05 -4.19
N CYS A 55 20.76 -16.50 -3.82
CA CYS A 55 19.99 -15.61 -4.69
C CYS A 55 20.05 -14.15 -4.23
N VAL A 56 20.26 -13.24 -5.18
CA VAL A 56 20.11 -11.79 -4.97
C VAL A 56 19.18 -11.26 -6.05
N LEU A 57 18.09 -10.58 -5.66
CA LEU A 57 17.09 -10.03 -6.58
C LEU A 57 16.58 -11.08 -7.61
N ASN A 58 16.24 -12.28 -7.12
CA ASN A 58 15.81 -13.44 -7.91
C ASN A 58 16.85 -14.04 -8.87
N LYS A 59 18.09 -13.57 -8.85
CA LYS A 59 19.17 -14.15 -9.64
C LYS A 59 20.03 -15.05 -8.76
N GLN A 60 20.23 -16.29 -9.20
CA GLN A 60 21.12 -17.24 -8.54
C GLN A 60 22.58 -16.97 -8.93
N TYR A 61 23.46 -17.07 -7.95
CA TYR A 61 24.90 -16.89 -8.09
C TYR A 61 25.66 -18.12 -7.60
N SER A 62 26.93 -18.22 -7.95
CA SER A 62 27.82 -19.14 -7.25
C SER A 62 27.99 -18.69 -5.79
N GLN A 63 28.35 -19.62 -4.91
CA GLN A 63 28.54 -19.33 -3.48
C GLN A 63 29.56 -18.21 -3.25
N GLU A 64 30.68 -18.23 -3.96
CA GLU A 64 31.72 -17.19 -3.81
C GLU A 64 31.24 -15.80 -4.25
N GLU A 65 30.49 -15.74 -5.36
CA GLU A 65 29.92 -14.49 -5.86
C GLU A 65 28.84 -13.97 -4.92
N TYR A 66 27.99 -14.87 -4.42
CA TYR A 66 26.94 -14.53 -3.47
C TYR A 66 27.52 -13.90 -2.21
N GLN A 67 28.54 -14.51 -1.59
CA GLN A 67 29.15 -13.94 -0.37
C GLN A 67 29.77 -12.56 -0.63
N LYS A 68 30.40 -12.34 -1.79
CA LYS A 68 30.93 -11.02 -2.18
C LYS A 68 29.82 -9.98 -2.29
N ILE A 69 28.72 -10.32 -2.97
CA ILE A 69 27.58 -9.42 -3.16
C ILE A 69 26.88 -9.15 -1.83
N LYS A 70 26.66 -10.20 -1.02
CA LYS A 70 26.06 -10.11 0.31
C LYS A 70 26.82 -9.14 1.21
N ASN A 71 28.13 -9.31 1.34
CA ASN A 71 28.94 -8.44 2.20
C ASN A 71 28.90 -6.99 1.72
N HIS A 72 29.01 -6.77 0.42
CA HIS A 72 28.91 -5.43 -0.16
C HIS A 72 27.56 -4.75 0.15
N ILE A 73 26.43 -5.47 -0.01
CA ILE A 73 25.09 -4.96 0.29
C ILE A 73 24.95 -4.64 1.78
N ILE A 74 25.41 -5.53 2.67
CA ILE A 74 25.32 -5.32 4.12
C ILE A 74 26.14 -4.10 4.53
N GLU A 75 27.39 -3.99 4.08
CA GLU A 75 28.26 -2.85 4.38
C GLU A 75 27.63 -1.53 3.91
N GLU A 76 27.05 -1.50 2.71
CA GLU A 76 26.40 -0.30 2.19
C GLU A 76 25.15 0.09 3.00
N LEU A 77 24.34 -0.90 3.42
CA LEU A 77 23.15 -0.67 4.24
C LEU A 77 23.51 -0.22 5.65
N GLU A 78 24.56 -0.77 6.26
CA GLU A 78 25.06 -0.34 7.58
C GLU A 78 25.61 1.09 7.53
N GLN A 79 26.39 1.44 6.49
CA GLN A 79 26.90 2.80 6.31
C GLN A 79 25.78 3.85 6.17
N LYS A 80 24.63 3.45 5.64
CA LYS A 80 23.45 4.31 5.43
C LYS A 80 22.46 4.27 6.60
N ASP A 81 22.72 3.48 7.64
CA ASP A 81 21.78 3.22 8.75
C ASP A 81 20.42 2.66 8.26
N LEU A 82 20.46 1.85 7.19
CA LEU A 82 19.30 1.23 6.55
C LEU A 82 19.23 -0.30 6.77
N TYR A 83 20.23 -0.86 7.45
CA TYR A 83 20.26 -2.28 7.77
C TYR A 83 19.27 -2.62 8.91
N GLY A 84 18.30 -3.52 8.70
CA GLY A 84 17.33 -3.90 9.74
C GLY A 84 15.86 -4.02 9.30
N LEU A 85 14.95 -3.45 10.11
CA LEU A 85 13.51 -3.74 10.22
C LEU A 85 12.69 -3.80 8.92
N GLY A 86 13.10 -3.20 7.82
CA GLY A 86 12.29 -3.24 6.60
C GLY A 86 13.04 -2.63 5.43
N LEU A 87 12.51 -2.86 4.23
CA LEU A 87 12.95 -2.11 3.07
C LEU A 87 12.74 -0.61 3.35
N PRO A 88 13.75 0.24 3.08
CA PRO A 88 13.62 1.68 3.18
C PRO A 88 12.39 2.18 2.43
N SER A 89 11.69 3.18 2.98
CA SER A 89 10.55 3.82 2.31
C SER A 89 10.90 4.36 0.92
N LEU A 90 12.18 4.74 0.71
CA LEU A 90 12.72 5.14 -0.60
C LEU A 90 12.59 4.06 -1.68
N LEU A 91 12.56 2.79 -1.30
CA LEU A 91 12.41 1.66 -2.23
C LEU A 91 10.93 1.27 -2.47
N SER A 92 9.98 1.95 -1.81
CA SER A 92 8.56 1.74 -2.06
C SER A 92 8.22 2.12 -3.50
N PRO A 93 7.54 1.26 -4.27
CA PRO A 93 7.03 1.63 -5.59
C PRO A 93 5.79 2.52 -5.52
N TRP A 94 5.24 2.76 -4.33
CA TRP A 94 4.07 3.62 -4.07
C TRP A 94 4.46 4.87 -3.29
N ALA A 95 3.87 6.01 -3.65
CA ALA A 95 3.98 7.24 -2.88
C ALA A 95 3.23 7.13 -1.54
N TYR A 96 3.62 7.91 -0.53
CA TYR A 96 3.00 7.90 0.80
C TYR A 96 1.48 7.98 0.71
N ASN A 97 1.00 8.96 -0.07
CA ASN A 97 -0.41 9.25 -0.22
C ASN A 97 -1.19 8.13 -0.92
N GLU A 98 -0.54 7.21 -1.64
CA GLU A 98 -1.17 6.05 -2.29
C GLU A 98 -1.25 4.81 -1.39
N THR A 99 -0.65 4.86 -0.20
CA THR A 99 -0.66 3.75 0.75
C THR A 99 -1.72 3.96 1.83
N MET A 100 -2.07 2.88 2.52
CA MET A 100 -2.94 2.93 3.71
C MET A 100 -2.36 3.82 4.84
N ALA A 101 -1.07 4.17 4.80
CA ALA A 101 -0.48 5.11 5.75
C ALA A 101 -1.18 6.48 5.70
N GLN A 102 -1.60 6.95 4.52
CA GLN A 102 -2.31 8.23 4.38
C GLN A 102 -3.71 8.19 5.00
N GLU A 103 -4.39 7.05 4.95
CA GLU A 103 -5.72 6.87 5.57
C GLU A 103 -5.63 6.83 7.10
N ILE A 104 -4.58 6.20 7.64
CA ILE A 104 -4.41 6.01 9.09
C ILE A 104 -3.69 7.20 9.73
N PHE A 105 -2.70 7.77 9.04
CA PHE A 105 -1.83 8.85 9.48
C PHE A 105 -1.74 9.93 8.38
N PRO A 106 -2.81 10.70 8.14
CA PRO A 106 -2.84 11.65 7.05
C PRO A 106 -1.76 12.72 7.20
N LEU A 107 -0.89 12.83 6.19
CA LEU A 107 0.12 13.87 6.06
C LEU A 107 -0.24 14.83 4.93
N THR A 108 0.26 16.06 5.01
CA THR A 108 0.34 16.94 3.83
C THR A 108 1.54 16.57 2.97
N LYS A 109 1.55 17.05 1.71
CA LYS A 109 2.69 16.87 0.80
C LYS A 109 4.00 17.34 1.42
N GLU A 110 3.96 18.48 2.10
CA GLU A 110 5.13 19.10 2.74
C GLU A 110 5.65 18.21 3.88
N GLN A 111 4.75 17.72 4.75
CA GLN A 111 5.11 16.84 5.87
C GLN A 111 5.67 15.51 5.38
N ALA A 112 5.08 14.90 4.36
CA ALA A 112 5.55 13.65 3.78
C ALA A 112 6.94 13.82 3.15
N THR A 113 7.15 14.93 2.44
CA THR A 113 8.43 15.23 1.79
C THR A 113 9.53 15.51 2.82
N GLU A 114 9.22 16.24 3.90
CA GLU A 114 10.16 16.49 5.02
C GLU A 114 10.60 15.19 5.70
N GLN A 115 9.70 14.20 5.79
CA GLN A 115 9.97 12.87 6.33
C GLN A 115 10.66 11.93 5.32
N GLY A 116 10.99 12.41 4.11
CA GLY A 116 11.68 11.63 3.08
C GLY A 116 10.79 10.66 2.31
N TYR A 117 9.46 10.80 2.40
CA TYR A 117 8.53 10.01 1.60
C TYR A 117 8.27 10.64 0.22
N SER A 118 8.05 9.79 -0.77
CA SER A 118 7.56 10.23 -2.09
C SER A 118 6.09 10.64 -2.02
N TRP A 119 5.69 11.60 -2.87
CA TRP A 119 4.32 12.09 -2.98
C TRP A 119 3.87 12.05 -4.44
N LYS A 120 2.65 11.58 -4.68
CA LYS A 120 2.03 11.59 -6.01
C LYS A 120 1.04 12.74 -6.11
N ASP A 121 1.30 13.66 -7.02
CA ASP A 121 0.37 14.75 -7.31
C ASP A 121 -0.92 14.22 -7.98
N PRO A 122 -2.09 14.76 -7.62
CA PRO A 122 -3.35 14.39 -8.27
C PRO A 122 -3.30 14.63 -9.78
N GLU A 123 -3.83 13.69 -10.55
CA GLU A 123 -4.03 13.89 -11.98
C GLU A 123 -5.18 14.88 -12.23
N GLU A 124 -5.03 15.78 -13.19
CA GLU A 124 -6.12 16.65 -13.62
C GLU A 124 -7.26 15.83 -14.21
N ARG A 125 -8.42 15.84 -13.56
CA ARG A 125 -9.62 15.15 -14.03
C ARG A 125 -10.60 16.15 -14.62
N ASN A 126 -10.88 16.04 -15.91
CA ASN A 126 -11.93 16.81 -16.58
C ASN A 126 -13.32 16.24 -16.26
N VAL A 127 -13.75 16.33 -15.00
CA VAL A 127 -15.07 15.82 -14.58
C VAL A 127 -16.13 16.89 -14.78
N LYS A 128 -17.09 16.64 -15.68
CA LYS A 128 -18.25 17.50 -15.85
C LYS A 128 -19.29 17.19 -14.78
N ILE A 129 -19.33 18.00 -13.73
CA ILE A 129 -20.35 17.95 -12.67
C ILE A 129 -21.72 18.27 -13.29
N LEU A 130 -22.71 17.42 -13.02
CA LEU A 130 -24.10 17.62 -13.47
C LEU A 130 -25.01 18.04 -12.31
N MET A 131 -24.65 17.68 -11.08
CA MET A 131 -25.40 18.00 -9.88
C MET A 131 -24.45 18.42 -8.75
N THR A 132 -24.74 19.56 -8.13
CA THR A 132 -24.00 20.03 -6.95
C THR A 132 -24.49 19.33 -5.70
N ASN A 133 -23.62 19.23 -4.70
CA ASN A 133 -23.92 18.51 -3.47
C ASN A 133 -25.18 19.02 -2.76
N ASP A 134 -25.36 20.35 -2.73
CA ASP A 134 -26.47 21.05 -2.07
C ASP A 134 -27.84 20.71 -2.67
N LYS A 135 -27.89 20.19 -3.90
CA LYS A 135 -29.14 19.83 -4.58
C LYS A 135 -29.61 18.42 -4.26
N LEU A 136 -28.80 17.59 -3.58
CA LEU A 136 -29.26 16.27 -3.17
C LEU A 136 -30.32 16.41 -2.07
N PRO A 137 -31.45 15.70 -2.18
CA PRO A 137 -32.44 15.65 -1.10
C PRO A 137 -31.86 15.04 0.18
N ASP A 138 -32.30 15.53 1.33
CA ASP A 138 -31.89 15.00 2.65
C ASP A 138 -32.49 13.63 2.95
N SER A 139 -33.62 13.29 2.32
CA SER A 139 -34.33 12.05 2.54
C SER A 139 -34.36 11.21 1.26
N ILE A 140 -34.07 9.92 1.41
CA ILE A 140 -34.06 8.96 0.31
C ILE A 140 -35.45 8.75 -0.33
N LYS A 141 -36.52 9.13 0.37
CA LYS A 141 -37.88 9.07 -0.15
C LYS A 141 -38.14 10.11 -1.24
N ASP A 142 -37.37 11.19 -1.22
CA ASP A 142 -37.49 12.31 -2.15
C ASP A 142 -36.54 12.18 -3.35
N VAL A 143 -35.71 11.13 -3.36
CA VAL A 143 -34.75 10.82 -4.43
C VAL A 143 -35.43 10.02 -5.54
N LYS A 144 -35.40 10.57 -6.76
CA LYS A 144 -35.89 9.93 -7.98
C LYS A 144 -34.80 9.08 -8.65
N ASP A 145 -35.21 8.19 -9.55
CA ASP A 145 -34.30 7.26 -10.26
C ASP A 145 -33.38 7.98 -11.27
N ASP A 146 -33.70 9.23 -11.62
CA ASP A 146 -32.90 10.08 -12.51
C ASP A 146 -31.54 10.49 -11.92
N ILE A 147 -31.31 10.19 -10.64
CA ILE A 147 -30.00 10.32 -9.99
C ILE A 147 -28.97 9.32 -10.56
N ILE A 148 -29.44 8.20 -11.10
CA ILE A 148 -28.58 7.19 -11.72
C ILE A 148 -27.96 7.80 -12.98
N GLY A 149 -26.63 7.81 -13.05
CA GLY A 149 -25.88 8.40 -14.15
C GLY A 149 -25.58 9.90 -14.01
N GLN A 150 -26.11 10.57 -12.98
CA GLN A 150 -25.67 11.93 -12.63
C GLN A 150 -24.24 11.90 -12.09
N VAL A 151 -23.47 12.93 -12.42
CA VAL A 151 -22.17 13.19 -11.81
C VAL A 151 -22.40 14.20 -10.68
N ILE A 152 -22.27 13.73 -9.45
CA ILE A 152 -22.58 14.46 -8.22
C ILE A 152 -21.28 15.00 -7.64
N GLU A 153 -21.24 16.30 -7.33
CA GLU A 153 -20.11 16.95 -6.65
C GLU A 153 -19.92 16.39 -5.23
N CYS A 154 -18.67 16.05 -4.89
CA CYS A 154 -18.28 15.70 -3.53
C CYS A 154 -18.32 16.94 -2.63
N GLY A 155 -18.86 16.81 -1.41
CA GLY A 155 -18.93 17.91 -0.44
C GLY A 155 -17.58 18.55 -0.11
N HIS A 156 -16.48 17.78 -0.16
CA HIS A 156 -15.12 18.29 0.09
C HIS A 156 -14.49 19.03 -1.09
N LYS A 157 -14.98 18.86 -2.34
CA LYS A 157 -14.49 19.57 -3.53
C LYS A 157 -12.96 19.52 -3.74
N GLY A 158 -12.32 18.41 -3.38
CA GLY A 158 -10.86 18.29 -3.51
C GLY A 158 -10.04 18.98 -2.41
N ALA A 159 -10.69 19.60 -1.42
CA ALA A 159 -10.00 20.37 -0.38
C ALA A 159 -9.54 19.53 0.84
N CYS A 160 -9.78 18.23 0.86
CA CYS A 160 -9.34 17.32 1.93
C CYS A 160 -8.11 16.49 1.52
N ASN A 161 -7.43 15.90 2.51
CA ASN A 161 -6.21 15.10 2.33
C ASN A 161 -6.47 13.59 2.10
N GLU A 162 -7.68 13.23 1.66
CA GLU A 162 -8.15 11.84 1.56
C GLU A 162 -8.30 11.38 0.10
N GLN A 163 -7.46 11.88 -0.81
CA GLN A 163 -7.57 11.56 -2.25
C GLN A 163 -8.98 11.76 -2.84
N CYS A 164 -9.63 12.88 -2.49
CA CYS A 164 -10.98 13.19 -2.95
C CYS A 164 -11.11 13.07 -4.48
N THR A 165 -12.15 12.38 -4.95
CA THR A 165 -12.40 12.24 -6.40
C THR A 165 -13.14 13.44 -7.01
N GLU A 166 -13.45 14.46 -6.19
CA GLU A 166 -14.22 15.68 -6.49
C GLU A 166 -15.67 15.45 -6.92
N ALA A 167 -15.98 14.31 -7.51
CA ALA A 167 -17.31 13.89 -7.88
C ALA A 167 -17.45 12.37 -7.84
N PHE A 168 -18.70 11.90 -7.71
CA PHE A 168 -19.06 10.49 -7.70
C PHE A 168 -20.39 10.26 -8.45
N ARG A 169 -20.74 9.00 -8.64
CA ARG A 169 -22.01 8.58 -9.26
C ARG A 169 -22.67 7.53 -8.38
N ILE A 170 -23.99 7.46 -8.43
CA ILE A 170 -24.76 6.40 -7.79
C ILE A 170 -25.16 5.37 -8.84
N ILE A 171 -24.86 4.10 -8.59
CA ILE A 171 -25.30 2.98 -9.44
C ILE A 171 -26.67 2.44 -8.97
N PRO A 172 -27.43 1.72 -9.82
CA PRO A 172 -28.75 1.21 -9.46
C PRO A 172 -28.77 0.38 -8.17
N GLN A 173 -27.74 -0.44 -7.95
CA GLN A 173 -27.60 -1.30 -6.78
C GLN A 173 -27.42 -0.49 -5.48
N GLU A 174 -26.64 0.59 -5.53
CA GLU A 174 -26.46 1.51 -4.40
C GLU A 174 -27.76 2.24 -4.08
N LEU A 175 -28.45 2.79 -5.09
CA LEU A 175 -29.73 3.46 -4.88
C LEU A 175 -30.76 2.52 -4.24
N GLN A 176 -30.81 1.26 -4.69
CA GLN A 176 -31.67 0.24 -4.11
C GLN A 176 -31.28 -0.05 -2.65
N PHE A 177 -29.99 -0.14 -2.35
CA PHE A 177 -29.49 -0.34 -0.98
C PHE A 177 -29.92 0.81 -0.06
N TYR A 178 -29.67 2.07 -0.45
CA TYR A 178 -30.04 3.25 0.33
C TYR A 178 -31.55 3.30 0.60
N ARG A 179 -32.39 2.97 -0.39
CA ARG A 179 -33.86 2.90 -0.23
C ARG A 179 -34.30 1.81 0.73
N ARG A 180 -33.75 0.60 0.62
CA ARG A 180 -34.08 -0.53 1.50
C ARG A 180 -33.70 -0.26 2.95
N MET A 181 -32.55 0.39 3.15
CA MET A 181 -32.03 0.74 4.48
C MET A 181 -32.60 2.06 5.02
N ASN A 182 -33.41 2.79 4.22
CA ASN A 182 -33.91 4.12 4.53
C ASN A 182 -32.80 5.11 4.93
N LEU A 183 -31.70 5.11 4.17
CA LEU A 183 -30.52 5.95 4.38
C LEU A 183 -30.43 7.05 3.31
N PRO A 184 -30.02 8.28 3.64
CA PRO A 184 -29.78 9.33 2.65
C PRO A 184 -28.66 8.94 1.69
N LEU A 185 -28.63 9.59 0.52
CA LEU A 185 -27.49 9.46 -0.39
C LEU A 185 -26.22 10.06 0.24
N PRO A 186 -25.04 9.52 -0.07
CA PRO A 186 -23.78 10.06 0.44
C PRO A 186 -23.58 11.48 -0.07
N ARG A 187 -23.01 12.33 0.79
CA ARG A 187 -22.58 13.69 0.43
C ARG A 187 -21.10 13.73 0.03
N LEU A 188 -20.35 12.67 0.33
CA LEU A 188 -18.92 12.56 0.07
C LEU A 188 -18.67 11.44 -0.95
N CYS A 189 -17.58 11.56 -1.70
CA CYS A 189 -17.13 10.49 -2.58
C CYS A 189 -16.58 9.32 -1.76
N PRO A 190 -16.45 8.10 -2.34
CA PRO A 190 -16.00 6.92 -1.58
C PRO A 190 -14.63 7.02 -0.91
N ASN A 191 -13.76 7.94 -1.36
CA ASN A 191 -12.45 8.17 -0.76
C ASN A 191 -12.50 9.11 0.46
N CYS A 192 -13.64 9.75 0.73
CA CYS A 192 -13.84 10.76 1.79
C CYS A 192 -14.86 10.32 2.84
#